data_AF-A0A3C0VCD2-F1
#
_entry.id   AF-A0A3C0VCD2-F1
#
_cell.length_a   1.000
_cell.length_b   1.000
_cell.length_c   1.000
_cell.angle_alpha   90.00
_cell.angle_beta   90.00
_cell.angle_gamma   90.00
#
_symmetry.space_group_name_H-M   'P 1'
#
loop_
_entity.id
_entity.type
_entity.pdbx_description
1 polymer ?
#
loop_
_entity_poly.entity_id
_entity_poly.type
_entity_poly.pdbx_seq_one_letter_code
_entity_poly.pdbx_strand_id
1 'polypeptide(L)'
;MYCYEASPTLTDCTITGNTAGSGGGVCCYEVSPTLTGCTISGNSAGSNGGGVCCYRNASPTLTDCTISENSANWGGGVYCYNASPTLTDCMITRNSAGRWGGGGVSCRGASSPALTDCTITGNSAGRWGGGVCCYENASPTLTNCTISGNSASYGGGVYCDNASPTLTNCTISGNSAGHGGGGVYRYRGSPMLTNCIVWGNAGGALGGGAPVVTYSCIESADLCPGLGNINVDPQFCGWPTNEVWVDAGSADPGSGTQADPYSQLGPALSSYRLSLQSGSPCIGSGEGGTDMGAATGTCAAVGYPYRIVHLGSGTYAIRGFTLAQRVSIEGAGQESTVIEGTVHGLRTGAVLSGVTITKGVEGGIAVASGEAPEVRDCTISGNSVFDFGDGGGVCCSSTGSPTLTNCTITGNSAHRGGGVYCFSASPTLTNCTISGNSASYGGGVYCVNDASPTLTNCIVWGNAGDAFFLNDDSNPVVIYSCIEGDTLWPGEGNINTDALFVQPGHWDDNGTPDDTSDDIWIEGNYHLQPGSPCIDAGTSEGAPTTDIEGNGRPCGAGVDVGAYE
;
A
#
# COMPACT_ATOMS: atom_id res chain seq x y z
N MET A 1 29.79 -6.89 -2.93
CA MET A 1 30.62 -8.09 -3.23
C MET A 1 30.37 -8.52 -4.67
N TYR A 2 31.42 -8.81 -5.44
CA TYR A 2 31.30 -9.25 -6.84
C TYR A 2 32.02 -10.60 -7.04
N CYS A 3 31.29 -11.62 -7.51
CA CYS A 3 31.78 -12.97 -7.75
C CYS A 3 31.73 -13.28 -9.25
N TYR A 4 32.88 -13.62 -9.84
CA TYR A 4 33.03 -13.82 -11.30
C TYR A 4 33.90 -15.04 -11.68
N GLU A 5 34.85 -15.47 -10.83
CA GLU A 5 35.72 -16.64 -11.11
C GLU A 5 35.77 -17.66 -9.96
N ALA A 6 35.29 -17.26 -8.78
CA ALA A 6 35.30 -18.09 -7.58
C ALA A 6 33.91 -18.09 -6.95
N SER A 7 33.60 -19.21 -6.30
CA SER A 7 32.37 -19.41 -5.53
C SER A 7 32.71 -19.42 -4.03
N PRO A 8 32.89 -18.25 -3.39
CA PRO A 8 33.24 -18.18 -1.98
C PRO A 8 32.11 -18.70 -1.08
N THR A 9 32.49 -19.09 0.14
CA THR A 9 31.57 -19.37 1.23
C THR A 9 31.61 -18.22 2.22
N LEU A 10 30.44 -17.71 2.59
CA LEU A 10 30.26 -16.68 3.60
C LEU A 10 29.37 -17.24 4.72
N THR A 11 29.77 -16.99 5.95
CA THR A 11 29.02 -17.40 7.14
C THR A 11 28.94 -16.21 8.09
N ASP A 12 27.74 -15.91 8.58
CA ASP A 12 27.47 -14.85 9.56
C ASP A 12 28.01 -13.47 9.15
N CYS A 13 28.03 -13.20 7.84
CA CYS A 13 28.53 -11.95 7.28
C CYS A 13 27.42 -10.90 7.13
N THR A 14 27.76 -9.63 7.40
CA THR A 14 26.87 -8.48 7.14
C THR A 14 27.37 -7.68 5.94
N ILE A 15 26.51 -7.49 4.95
CA ILE A 15 26.76 -6.75 3.71
C ILE A 15 25.72 -5.63 3.63
N THR A 16 26.11 -4.41 4.01
CA THR A 16 25.15 -3.32 4.19
C THR A 16 25.57 -1.99 3.59
N GLY A 17 24.61 -1.19 3.13
CA GLY A 17 24.84 0.21 2.72
C GLY A 17 25.66 0.40 1.44
N ASN A 18 25.71 -0.59 0.55
CA ASN A 18 26.51 -0.52 -0.67
C ASN A 18 25.70 0.02 -1.86
N THR A 19 26.35 0.71 -2.79
CA THR A 19 25.74 1.22 -4.03
C THR A 19 26.48 0.70 -5.26
N ALA A 20 25.74 0.17 -6.25
CA ALA A 20 26.32 -0.34 -7.49
C ALA A 20 25.41 -0.12 -8.71
N GLY A 21 25.90 -0.41 -9.93
CA GLY A 21 25.03 -0.50 -11.12
C GLY A 21 24.15 -1.75 -11.14
N SER A 22 24.64 -2.87 -10.60
CA SER A 22 23.89 -4.12 -10.39
C SER A 22 24.52 -4.90 -9.24
N GLY A 23 23.71 -5.59 -8.44
CA GLY A 23 24.17 -6.36 -7.28
C GLY A 23 24.73 -5.46 -6.19
N GLY A 24 23.88 -4.59 -5.62
CA GLY A 24 24.28 -3.64 -4.59
C GLY A 24 25.01 -4.33 -3.43
N GLY A 25 24.43 -5.38 -2.88
CA GLY A 25 25.06 -6.24 -1.87
C GLY A 25 25.99 -7.30 -2.48
N VAL A 26 25.42 -8.26 -3.20
CA VAL A 26 26.11 -9.43 -3.78
C VAL A 26 25.77 -9.55 -5.25
N CYS A 27 26.78 -9.62 -6.11
CA CYS A 27 26.62 -9.90 -7.52
C CYS A 27 27.34 -11.21 -7.86
N CYS A 28 26.62 -12.14 -8.48
CA CYS A 28 27.12 -13.45 -8.92
C CYS A 28 26.98 -13.56 -10.44
N TYR A 29 28.07 -13.90 -11.10
CA TYR A 29 28.11 -14.06 -12.55
C TYR A 29 28.82 -15.36 -12.89
N GLU A 30 28.09 -16.32 -13.47
CA GLU A 30 28.61 -17.65 -13.85
C GLU A 30 29.20 -18.48 -12.68
N VAL A 31 29.07 -18.00 -11.44
CA VAL A 31 29.58 -18.62 -10.22
C VAL A 31 28.49 -18.69 -9.15
N SER A 32 28.67 -19.60 -8.18
CA SER A 32 27.63 -20.01 -7.23
C SER A 32 28.16 -20.00 -5.80
N PRO A 33 28.39 -18.81 -5.19
CA PRO A 33 28.78 -18.72 -3.79
C PRO A 33 27.74 -19.33 -2.85
N THR A 34 28.17 -19.68 -1.63
CA THR A 34 27.30 -20.15 -0.55
C THR A 34 27.29 -19.13 0.57
N LEU A 35 26.10 -18.75 1.03
CA LEU A 35 25.89 -17.82 2.13
C LEU A 35 25.05 -18.49 3.21
N THR A 36 25.47 -18.39 4.47
CA THR A 36 24.76 -18.97 5.62
C THR A 36 24.73 -17.96 6.76
N GLY A 37 23.56 -17.68 7.34
CA GLY A 37 23.46 -16.74 8.47
C GLY A 37 23.76 -15.28 8.07
N CYS A 38 23.79 -14.96 6.77
CA CYS A 38 24.23 -13.65 6.31
C CYS A 38 23.10 -12.62 6.35
N THR A 39 23.46 -11.36 6.66
CA THR A 39 22.56 -10.20 6.55
C THR A 39 22.99 -9.33 5.37
N ILE A 40 22.08 -9.09 4.43
CA ILE A 40 22.28 -8.28 3.23
C ILE A 40 21.25 -7.15 3.27
N SER A 41 21.65 -5.96 3.74
CA SER A 41 20.70 -4.92 4.10
C SER A 41 21.00 -3.53 3.54
N GLY A 42 19.97 -2.74 3.20
CA GLY A 42 20.18 -1.32 2.88
C GLY A 42 21.08 -1.06 1.66
N ASN A 43 21.20 -2.02 0.74
CA ASN A 43 22.04 -1.88 -0.45
C ASN A 43 21.21 -1.38 -1.64
N SER A 44 21.81 -0.58 -2.51
CA SER A 44 21.15 0.04 -3.66
C SER A 44 21.83 -0.33 -4.98
N ALA A 45 21.03 -0.67 -5.99
CA ALA A 45 21.51 -0.89 -7.35
C ALA A 45 20.75 -0.02 -8.36
N GLY A 46 21.48 0.69 -9.21
CA GLY A 46 20.87 1.53 -10.25
C GLY A 46 20.07 0.74 -11.31
N SER A 47 20.32 -0.57 -11.45
CA SER A 47 19.61 -1.42 -12.41
C SER A 47 19.01 -2.68 -11.77
N ASN A 48 19.82 -3.65 -11.36
CA ASN A 48 19.29 -4.99 -11.00
C ASN A 48 19.89 -5.52 -9.70
N GLY A 49 19.06 -6.13 -8.85
CA GLY A 49 19.50 -6.85 -7.65
C GLY A 49 20.07 -5.90 -6.60
N GLY A 50 19.21 -5.28 -5.78
CA GLY A 50 19.66 -4.41 -4.70
C GLY A 50 20.47 -5.19 -3.68
N GLY A 51 19.89 -6.29 -3.18
CA GLY A 51 20.55 -7.22 -2.27
C GLY A 51 21.45 -8.20 -3.01
N VAL A 52 20.85 -9.11 -3.77
CA VAL A 52 21.53 -10.20 -4.49
C VAL A 52 21.18 -10.15 -5.96
N CYS A 53 22.18 -10.26 -6.83
CA CYS A 53 22.01 -10.30 -8.27
C CYS A 53 22.71 -11.54 -8.83
N CYS A 54 21.99 -12.36 -9.59
CA CYS A 54 22.49 -13.61 -10.18
C CYS A 54 22.32 -13.57 -11.70
N TYR A 55 23.44 -13.76 -12.41
CA TYR A 55 23.51 -13.75 -13.86
C TYR A 55 24.11 -15.03 -14.44
N ARG A 56 23.62 -15.40 -15.63
CA ARG A 56 24.27 -16.35 -16.55
C ARG A 56 24.67 -17.66 -15.86
N ASN A 57 23.70 -18.46 -15.49
CA ASN A 57 23.84 -19.76 -14.82
C ASN A 57 24.43 -19.70 -13.40
N ALA A 58 24.63 -18.51 -12.82
CA ALA A 58 24.90 -18.39 -11.39
C ALA A 58 23.77 -19.05 -10.59
N SER A 59 24.13 -19.90 -9.63
CA SER A 59 23.18 -20.64 -8.79
C SER A 59 23.64 -20.65 -7.33
N PRO A 60 23.82 -19.47 -6.70
CA PRO A 60 24.25 -19.41 -5.31
C PRO A 60 23.24 -20.07 -4.37
N THR A 61 23.75 -20.56 -3.25
CA THR A 61 22.92 -21.13 -2.17
C THR A 61 22.92 -20.18 -0.98
N LEU A 62 21.73 -19.83 -0.50
CA LEU A 62 21.53 -19.01 0.68
C LEU A 62 20.72 -19.80 1.69
N THR A 63 21.20 -19.88 2.92
CA THR A 63 20.52 -20.56 4.03
C THR A 63 20.46 -19.63 5.24
N ASP A 64 19.30 -19.51 5.87
CA ASP A 64 19.14 -18.70 7.08
C ASP A 64 19.66 -17.25 6.90
N CYS A 65 19.39 -16.67 5.73
CA CYS A 65 19.88 -15.34 5.37
C CYS A 65 18.76 -14.31 5.46
N THR A 66 19.09 -13.10 5.91
CA THR A 66 18.19 -11.94 5.88
C THR A 66 18.58 -11.01 4.75
N ILE A 67 17.66 -10.75 3.83
CA ILE A 67 17.81 -9.82 2.70
C ILE A 67 16.77 -8.70 2.89
N SER A 68 17.21 -7.52 3.33
CA SER A 68 16.27 -6.49 3.76
C SER A 68 16.57 -5.07 3.31
N GLU A 69 15.54 -4.26 3.10
CA GLU A 69 15.71 -2.81 2.84
C GLU A 69 16.62 -2.49 1.66
N ASN A 70 16.76 -3.41 0.70
CA ASN A 70 17.55 -3.19 -0.49
C ASN A 70 16.68 -2.61 -1.61
N SER A 71 17.26 -1.76 -2.44
CA SER A 71 16.55 -1.08 -3.52
C SER A 71 17.19 -1.31 -4.88
N ALA A 72 16.40 -1.57 -5.92
CA ALA A 72 16.87 -1.60 -7.31
C ALA A 72 15.76 -1.22 -8.31
N ASN A 73 16.07 -1.06 -9.59
CA ASN A 73 15.03 -0.94 -10.62
C ASN A 73 14.33 -2.29 -10.91
N TRP A 74 15.06 -3.39 -10.76
CA TRP A 74 14.57 -4.76 -10.84
C TRP A 74 15.13 -5.61 -9.70
N GLY A 75 14.27 -6.38 -9.02
CA GLY A 75 14.73 -7.29 -7.96
C GLY A 75 15.35 -6.54 -6.79
N GLY A 76 14.54 -5.87 -5.96
CA GLY A 76 15.04 -5.12 -4.80
C GLY A 76 15.87 -6.02 -3.90
N GLY A 77 15.31 -7.16 -3.50
CA GLY A 77 15.99 -8.17 -2.70
C GLY A 77 16.89 -9.07 -3.55
N VAL A 78 16.28 -9.88 -4.41
CA VAL A 78 16.97 -10.87 -5.25
C VAL A 78 16.57 -10.71 -6.70
N TYR A 79 17.55 -10.64 -7.60
CA TYR A 79 17.35 -10.63 -9.04
C TYR A 79 18.03 -11.83 -9.71
N CYS A 80 17.28 -12.55 -10.54
CA CYS A 80 17.79 -13.69 -11.31
C CYS A 80 17.56 -13.45 -12.81
N TYR A 81 18.63 -13.54 -13.60
CA TYR A 81 18.55 -13.53 -15.07
C TYR A 81 19.33 -14.68 -15.69
N ASN A 82 18.58 -15.63 -16.25
CA ASN A 82 19.07 -16.96 -16.64
C ASN A 82 19.89 -17.60 -15.53
N ALA A 83 19.38 -17.58 -14.30
CA ALA A 83 20.07 -17.99 -13.07
C ALA A 83 19.08 -18.67 -12.11
N SER A 84 19.56 -19.61 -11.29
CA SER A 84 18.69 -20.45 -10.46
C SER A 84 19.25 -20.61 -9.04
N PRO A 85 19.31 -19.53 -8.23
CA PRO A 85 19.71 -19.63 -6.84
C PRO A 85 18.76 -20.51 -6.02
N THR A 86 19.29 -21.09 -4.95
CA THR A 86 18.52 -21.83 -3.94
C THR A 86 18.52 -21.05 -2.63
N LEU A 87 17.33 -20.79 -2.09
CA LEU A 87 17.15 -20.10 -0.81
C LEU A 87 16.37 -21.03 0.14
N THR A 88 16.89 -21.23 1.34
CA THR A 88 16.25 -22.04 2.39
C THR A 88 16.21 -21.23 3.68
N ASP A 89 15.06 -21.21 4.36
CA ASP A 89 14.89 -20.49 5.64
C ASP A 89 15.29 -19.01 5.58
N CYS A 90 15.13 -18.37 4.42
CA CYS A 90 15.56 -16.99 4.22
C CYS A 90 14.42 -15.99 4.46
N MET A 91 14.74 -14.84 5.04
CA MET A 91 13.83 -13.71 5.19
C MET A 91 14.14 -12.64 4.14
N ILE A 92 13.21 -12.37 3.23
CA ILE A 92 13.31 -11.36 2.17
C ILE A 92 12.28 -10.27 2.49
N THR A 93 12.73 -9.18 3.09
CA THR A 93 11.81 -8.21 3.72
C THR A 93 12.07 -6.76 3.37
N ARG A 94 11.02 -5.97 3.09
CA ARG A 94 11.14 -4.51 2.88
C ARG A 94 12.09 -4.10 1.77
N ASN A 95 12.29 -4.97 0.79
CA ASN A 95 13.05 -4.61 -0.39
C ASN A 95 12.12 -3.90 -1.38
N SER A 96 12.67 -2.92 -2.10
CA SER A 96 11.92 -2.07 -3.01
C SER A 96 12.47 -2.21 -4.43
N ALA A 97 11.57 -2.44 -5.38
CA ALA A 97 11.86 -2.29 -6.80
C ALA A 97 11.19 -1.02 -7.32
N GLY A 98 11.92 -0.24 -8.12
CA GLY A 98 11.39 0.93 -8.80
C GLY A 98 10.38 0.57 -9.89
N ARG A 99 10.55 1.13 -11.08
CA ARG A 99 9.53 1.13 -12.14
C ARG A 99 9.13 -0.26 -12.69
N TRP A 100 9.98 -1.29 -12.57
CA TRP A 100 9.85 -2.47 -13.44
C TRP A 100 9.67 -3.83 -12.73
N GLY A 101 9.81 -3.95 -11.40
CA GLY A 101 9.24 -5.09 -10.66
C GLY A 101 10.16 -5.97 -9.81
N GLY A 102 9.53 -6.81 -8.97
CA GLY A 102 10.13 -7.82 -8.09
C GLY A 102 10.73 -7.22 -6.83
N GLY A 103 9.93 -6.59 -5.98
CA GLY A 103 10.41 -5.96 -4.74
C GLY A 103 11.26 -6.92 -3.93
N GLY A 104 10.72 -8.11 -3.64
CA GLY A 104 11.43 -9.20 -2.99
C GLY A 104 12.31 -9.98 -3.95
N VAL A 105 11.69 -10.74 -4.87
CA VAL A 105 12.38 -11.64 -5.80
C VAL A 105 11.91 -11.38 -7.23
N SER A 106 12.86 -11.18 -8.14
CA SER A 106 12.61 -11.04 -9.58
C SER A 106 13.29 -12.17 -10.34
N CYS A 107 12.53 -12.93 -11.13
CA CYS A 107 13.02 -14.01 -11.97
C CYS A 107 12.75 -13.69 -13.43
N ARG A 108 13.80 -13.73 -14.26
CA ARG A 108 13.72 -13.42 -15.70
C ARG A 108 14.49 -14.42 -16.55
N GLY A 109 13.99 -14.69 -17.75
CA GLY A 109 14.62 -15.65 -18.66
C GLY A 109 14.37 -17.09 -18.20
N ALA A 110 15.24 -18.02 -18.59
CA ALA A 110 15.15 -19.43 -18.18
C ALA A 110 15.55 -19.67 -16.69
N SER A 111 15.30 -18.69 -15.82
CA SER A 111 15.57 -18.76 -14.38
C SER A 111 14.57 -19.65 -13.67
N SER A 112 15.07 -20.55 -12.82
CA SER A 112 14.23 -21.46 -12.02
C SER A 112 14.73 -21.53 -10.57
N PRO A 113 14.77 -20.41 -9.83
CA PRO A 113 15.20 -20.44 -8.44
C PRO A 113 14.25 -21.26 -7.57
N ALA A 114 14.81 -21.90 -6.54
CA ALA A 114 14.09 -22.70 -5.57
C ALA A 114 14.09 -21.98 -4.21
N LEU A 115 12.91 -21.74 -3.66
CA LEU A 115 12.73 -21.15 -2.34
C LEU A 115 11.98 -22.15 -1.46
N THR A 116 12.55 -22.48 -0.31
CA THR A 116 11.94 -23.40 0.66
C THR A 116 11.94 -22.75 2.03
N ASP A 117 10.81 -22.78 2.74
CA ASP A 117 10.69 -22.24 4.10
C ASP A 117 11.01 -20.73 4.21
N CYS A 118 10.99 -20.02 3.09
CA CYS A 118 11.29 -18.59 3.04
C CYS A 118 10.08 -17.71 3.43
N THR A 119 10.37 -16.57 4.05
CA THR A 119 9.41 -15.50 4.33
C THR A 119 9.69 -14.30 3.43
N ILE A 120 8.74 -13.94 2.56
CA ILE A 120 8.82 -12.82 1.62
C ILE A 120 7.78 -11.78 2.04
N THR A 121 8.20 -10.74 2.76
CA THR A 121 7.25 -9.84 3.42
C THR A 121 7.53 -8.36 3.28
N GLY A 122 6.48 -7.54 3.14
CA GLY A 122 6.59 -6.08 3.13
C GLY A 122 7.45 -5.53 1.99
N ASN A 123 7.67 -6.29 0.91
CA ASN A 123 8.43 -5.82 -0.24
C ASN A 123 7.50 -5.04 -1.19
N SER A 124 8.03 -4.01 -1.83
CA SER A 124 7.26 -3.15 -2.74
C SER A 124 7.86 -3.11 -4.13
N ALA A 125 7.01 -2.97 -5.14
CA ALA A 125 7.44 -2.75 -6.52
C ALA A 125 6.52 -1.75 -7.21
N GLY A 126 7.06 -0.80 -7.96
CA GLY A 126 6.23 0.20 -8.65
C GLY A 126 5.20 -0.43 -9.60
N ARG A 127 5.53 -1.55 -10.25
CA ARG A 127 4.66 -2.15 -11.28
C ARG A 127 4.27 -3.61 -11.09
N TRP A 128 5.23 -4.52 -10.94
CA TRP A 128 4.97 -5.96 -11.03
C TRP A 128 5.57 -6.71 -9.84
N GLY A 129 4.77 -7.54 -9.17
CA GLY A 129 5.29 -8.50 -8.20
C GLY A 129 5.97 -7.84 -7.01
N GLY A 130 5.20 -7.44 -5.99
CA GLY A 130 5.78 -6.87 -4.78
C GLY A 130 6.67 -7.90 -4.09
N GLY A 131 6.12 -9.09 -3.86
CA GLY A 131 6.85 -10.24 -3.32
C GLY A 131 7.71 -10.92 -4.37
N VAL A 132 7.08 -11.50 -5.39
CA VAL A 132 7.72 -12.30 -6.45
C VAL A 132 7.25 -11.84 -7.82
N CYS A 133 8.18 -11.55 -8.72
CA CYS A 133 7.92 -11.27 -10.12
C CYS A 133 8.56 -12.33 -11.01
N CYS A 134 7.78 -12.94 -11.90
CA CYS A 134 8.25 -13.95 -12.86
C CYS A 134 7.99 -13.48 -14.29
N TYR A 135 9.04 -13.42 -15.11
CA TYR A 135 8.99 -12.88 -16.47
C TYR A 135 9.82 -13.72 -17.47
N GLU A 136 9.45 -13.73 -18.75
CA GLU A 136 10.24 -14.33 -19.85
C GLU A 136 10.65 -15.81 -19.66
N ASN A 137 9.69 -16.72 -19.52
CA ASN A 137 9.88 -18.17 -19.33
C ASN A 137 10.49 -18.58 -17.98
N ALA A 138 10.51 -17.68 -17.00
CA ALA A 138 10.92 -18.02 -15.64
C ALA A 138 9.96 -19.05 -15.03
N SER A 139 10.51 -19.99 -14.24
CA SER A 139 9.75 -21.06 -13.61
C SER A 139 10.26 -21.33 -12.18
N PRO A 140 10.21 -20.34 -11.27
CA PRO A 140 10.65 -20.55 -9.90
C PRO A 140 9.74 -21.53 -9.15
N THR A 141 10.31 -22.24 -8.19
CA THR A 141 9.59 -23.15 -7.30
C THR A 141 9.62 -22.61 -5.89
N LEU A 142 8.45 -22.44 -5.28
CA LEU A 142 8.30 -22.01 -3.90
C LEU A 142 7.59 -23.12 -3.12
N THR A 143 8.22 -23.60 -2.06
CA THR A 143 7.67 -24.63 -1.19
C THR A 143 7.63 -24.13 0.23
N ASN A 144 6.48 -24.25 0.88
CA ASN A 144 6.33 -23.88 2.28
C ASN A 144 6.66 -22.41 2.58
N CYS A 145 6.45 -21.50 1.62
CA CYS A 145 6.80 -20.09 1.75
C CYS A 145 5.62 -19.25 2.24
N THR A 146 5.93 -18.21 3.03
CA THR A 146 4.98 -17.16 3.40
C THR A 146 5.25 -15.91 2.57
N ILE A 147 4.23 -15.44 1.83
CA ILE A 147 4.29 -14.23 0.99
C ILE A 147 3.24 -13.26 1.51
N SER A 148 3.66 -12.23 2.24
CA SER A 148 2.72 -11.36 2.95
C SER A 148 3.02 -9.88 2.95
N GLY A 149 1.99 -9.04 3.00
CA GLY A 149 2.18 -7.58 3.15
C GLY A 149 2.94 -6.90 2.01
N ASN A 150 3.12 -7.58 0.87
CA ASN A 150 3.85 -7.04 -0.27
C ASN A 150 2.92 -6.20 -1.16
N SER A 151 3.45 -5.17 -1.81
CA SER A 151 2.68 -4.23 -2.65
C SER A 151 3.24 -4.09 -4.06
N ALA A 152 2.35 -4.02 -5.06
CA ALA A 152 2.69 -3.62 -6.42
C ALA A 152 1.47 -3.07 -7.17
N SER A 153 1.65 -2.56 -8.39
CA SER A 153 0.50 -2.25 -9.25
C SER A 153 -0.26 -3.51 -9.70
N TYR A 154 0.45 -4.61 -10.00
CA TYR A 154 -0.09 -5.91 -10.37
C TYR A 154 0.60 -7.02 -9.59
N GLY A 155 -0.15 -7.98 -9.04
CA GLY A 155 0.46 -9.13 -8.38
C GLY A 155 1.18 -8.74 -7.10
N GLY A 156 0.47 -8.24 -6.09
CA GLY A 156 1.10 -7.78 -4.85
C GLY A 156 2.01 -8.84 -4.24
N GLY A 157 1.51 -10.07 -4.12
CA GLY A 157 2.28 -11.24 -3.72
C GLY A 157 3.11 -11.78 -4.87
N VAL A 158 2.46 -12.26 -5.93
CA VAL A 158 3.10 -12.91 -7.08
C VAL A 158 2.57 -12.34 -8.39
N TYR A 159 3.46 -11.94 -9.29
CA TYR A 159 3.14 -11.56 -10.66
C TYR A 159 3.78 -12.54 -11.66
N CYS A 160 3.01 -12.94 -12.67
CA CYS A 160 3.49 -13.83 -13.74
C CYS A 160 3.16 -13.26 -15.12
N ASP A 161 4.20 -13.13 -15.96
CA ASP A 161 4.05 -12.85 -17.38
C ASP A 161 4.97 -13.74 -18.23
N ASN A 162 4.33 -14.56 -19.05
CA ASN A 162 4.96 -15.60 -19.87
C ASN A 162 5.85 -16.49 -19.02
N ALA A 163 5.39 -16.84 -17.81
CA ALA A 163 6.13 -17.57 -16.79
C ALA A 163 5.22 -18.60 -16.12
N SER A 164 5.81 -19.63 -15.53
CA SER A 164 5.07 -20.75 -14.93
C SER A 164 5.67 -21.13 -13.57
N PRO A 165 5.57 -20.25 -12.56
CA PRO A 165 6.01 -20.60 -11.23
C PRO A 165 5.15 -21.71 -10.62
N THR A 166 5.77 -22.53 -9.77
CA THR A 166 5.09 -23.58 -9.01
C THR A 166 5.14 -23.25 -7.53
N LEU A 167 3.97 -23.20 -6.89
CA LEU A 167 3.81 -22.91 -5.47
C LEU A 167 3.14 -24.11 -4.79
N THR A 168 3.80 -24.63 -3.76
CA THR A 168 3.30 -25.78 -2.99
C THR A 168 3.33 -25.46 -1.50
N ASN A 169 2.22 -25.67 -0.80
CA ASN A 169 2.11 -25.37 0.64
C ASN A 169 2.46 -23.91 0.95
N CYS A 170 2.11 -22.94 0.11
CA CYS A 170 2.44 -21.53 0.35
C CYS A 170 1.25 -20.77 0.93
N THR A 171 1.52 -19.81 1.83
CA THR A 171 0.51 -18.85 2.31
C THR A 171 0.76 -17.47 1.71
N ILE A 172 -0.21 -16.96 0.95
CA ILE A 172 -0.18 -15.65 0.28
C ILE A 172 -1.27 -14.76 0.87
N SER A 173 -0.92 -13.84 1.76
CA SER A 173 -1.92 -13.08 2.52
C SER A 173 -1.52 -11.64 2.82
N GLY A 174 -2.49 -10.72 2.86
CA GLY A 174 -2.22 -9.33 3.20
C GLY A 174 -1.47 -8.56 2.13
N ASN A 175 -1.30 -9.10 0.93
CA ASN A 175 -0.64 -8.41 -0.16
C ASN A 175 -1.60 -7.42 -0.83
N SER A 176 -1.08 -6.46 -1.60
CA SER A 176 -1.86 -5.39 -2.21
C SER A 176 -1.50 -5.16 -3.67
N ALA A 177 -2.53 -5.07 -4.53
CA ALA A 177 -2.38 -4.69 -5.92
C ALA A 177 -3.38 -3.61 -6.36
N GLY A 178 -2.90 -2.55 -7.01
CA GLY A 178 -3.75 -1.45 -7.50
C GLY A 178 -4.68 -1.83 -8.66
N HIS A 179 -4.24 -2.73 -9.54
CA HIS A 179 -4.99 -3.18 -10.73
C HIS A 179 -5.42 -4.65 -10.68
N GLY A 180 -5.30 -5.29 -9.51
CA GLY A 180 -5.81 -6.64 -9.26
C GLY A 180 -4.74 -7.72 -9.05
N GLY A 181 -5.20 -8.88 -8.59
CA GLY A 181 -4.36 -10.02 -8.21
C GLY A 181 -3.46 -9.68 -7.03
N GLY A 182 -4.04 -9.13 -5.97
CA GLY A 182 -3.33 -8.86 -4.72
C GLY A 182 -2.48 -10.04 -4.28
N GLY A 183 -3.05 -11.24 -4.30
CA GLY A 183 -2.31 -12.48 -4.08
C GLY A 183 -1.46 -12.86 -5.28
N VAL A 184 -2.10 -13.32 -6.36
CA VAL A 184 -1.46 -13.77 -7.60
C VAL A 184 -2.09 -13.09 -8.81
N TYR A 185 -1.28 -12.45 -9.63
CA TYR A 185 -1.69 -11.91 -10.92
C TYR A 185 -1.04 -12.67 -12.07
N ARG A 186 -1.87 -13.17 -12.99
CA ARG A 186 -1.42 -13.91 -14.17
C ARG A 186 -1.79 -13.14 -15.43
N TYR A 187 -0.77 -12.60 -16.10
CA TYR A 187 -0.95 -12.03 -17.43
C TYR A 187 -0.87 -13.11 -18.51
N ARG A 188 0.28 -13.80 -18.59
CA ARG A 188 0.55 -14.92 -19.52
C ARG A 188 1.29 -16.04 -18.79
N GLY A 189 1.25 -17.26 -19.33
CA GLY A 189 1.88 -18.45 -18.74
C GLY A 189 0.92 -19.29 -17.90
N SER A 190 1.45 -20.18 -17.06
CA SER A 190 0.64 -21.15 -16.30
C SER A 190 1.17 -21.36 -14.89
N PRO A 191 1.05 -20.36 -14.00
CA PRO A 191 1.32 -20.56 -12.57
C PRO A 191 0.49 -21.72 -12.00
N MET A 192 1.14 -22.56 -11.19
CA MET A 192 0.54 -23.73 -10.54
C MET A 192 0.55 -23.55 -9.03
N LEU A 193 -0.61 -23.71 -8.40
CA LEU A 193 -0.78 -23.64 -6.94
C LEU A 193 -1.38 -24.96 -6.44
N THR A 194 -0.67 -25.61 -5.52
CA THR A 194 -1.16 -26.82 -4.84
C THR A 194 -1.01 -26.66 -3.33
N ASN A 195 -2.05 -27.02 -2.57
CA ASN A 195 -2.05 -26.89 -1.11
C ASN A 195 -1.77 -25.46 -0.63
N CYS A 196 -2.15 -24.44 -1.38
CA CYS A 196 -1.87 -23.06 -1.02
C CYS A 196 -3.04 -22.42 -0.28
N ILE A 197 -2.76 -21.38 0.51
CA ILE A 197 -3.77 -20.44 0.99
C ILE A 197 -3.52 -19.10 0.32
N VAL A 198 -4.53 -18.54 -0.36
CA VAL A 198 -4.49 -17.19 -0.93
C VAL A 198 -5.69 -16.41 -0.40
N TRP A 199 -5.47 -15.62 0.65
CA TRP A 199 -6.56 -15.02 1.43
C TRP A 199 -6.20 -13.64 2.01
N GLY A 200 -7.15 -12.70 2.01
CA GLY A 200 -7.01 -11.38 2.62
C GLY A 200 -6.11 -10.44 1.82
N ASN A 201 -6.15 -10.49 0.48
CA ASN A 201 -5.31 -9.69 -0.41
C ASN A 201 -6.12 -8.56 -1.11
N ALA A 202 -5.61 -7.32 -1.15
CA ALA A 202 -6.26 -6.19 -1.85
C ALA A 202 -6.18 -6.40 -3.35
N GLY A 203 -7.26 -6.10 -4.06
CA GLY A 203 -7.36 -6.42 -5.48
C GLY A 203 -7.57 -7.91 -5.73
N GLY A 204 -7.98 -8.67 -4.70
CA GLY A 204 -8.39 -10.07 -4.79
C GLY A 204 -7.27 -11.09 -4.65
N ALA A 205 -7.65 -12.34 -4.35
CA ALA A 205 -6.70 -13.46 -4.30
C ALA A 205 -6.02 -13.70 -5.64
N LEU A 206 -6.81 -13.70 -6.72
CA LEU A 206 -6.37 -13.98 -8.09
C LEU A 206 -6.77 -12.84 -9.02
N GLY A 207 -5.93 -12.51 -10.01
CA GLY A 207 -6.22 -11.49 -11.00
C GLY A 207 -5.63 -11.80 -12.38
N GLY A 208 -6.20 -11.18 -13.41
CA GLY A 208 -5.87 -11.47 -14.82
C GLY A 208 -6.54 -12.77 -15.28
N GLY A 209 -5.75 -13.74 -15.76
CA GLY A 209 -6.24 -15.06 -16.13
C GLY A 209 -6.20 -16.08 -14.98
N ALA A 210 -6.94 -17.18 -15.11
CA ALA A 210 -6.95 -18.22 -14.08
C ALA A 210 -5.62 -19.02 -14.05
N PRO A 211 -4.94 -19.12 -12.88
CA PRO A 211 -3.89 -20.12 -12.65
C PRO A 211 -4.47 -21.55 -12.63
N VAL A 212 -3.57 -22.55 -12.64
CA VAL A 212 -3.95 -23.94 -12.33
C VAL A 212 -3.90 -24.12 -10.83
N VAL A 213 -5.04 -24.41 -10.20
CA VAL A 213 -5.15 -24.49 -8.73
C VAL A 213 -5.76 -25.83 -8.32
N THR A 214 -5.13 -26.51 -7.38
CA THR A 214 -5.67 -27.73 -6.77
C THR A 214 -5.45 -27.75 -5.26
N TYR A 215 -6.38 -28.37 -4.52
CA TYR A 215 -6.31 -28.55 -3.08
C TYR A 215 -5.96 -27.28 -2.31
N SER A 216 -6.46 -26.12 -2.74
CA SER A 216 -6.07 -24.82 -2.19
C SER A 216 -7.26 -24.03 -1.66
N CYS A 217 -7.01 -23.20 -0.65
CA CYS A 217 -7.99 -22.28 -0.08
C CYS A 217 -7.84 -20.90 -0.72
N ILE A 218 -8.81 -20.50 -1.55
CA ILE A 218 -8.74 -19.28 -2.35
C ILE A 218 -9.93 -18.39 -2.02
N GLU A 219 -9.66 -17.14 -1.62
CA GLU A 219 -10.68 -16.10 -1.44
C GLU A 219 -11.19 -15.62 -2.80
N SER A 220 -12.43 -15.95 -3.14
CA SER A 220 -13.07 -15.51 -4.38
C SER A 220 -14.59 -15.42 -4.23
N ALA A 221 -15.27 -14.75 -5.16
CA ALA A 221 -16.73 -14.67 -5.14
C ALA A 221 -17.37 -16.06 -5.40
N ASP A 222 -16.86 -16.75 -6.42
CA ASP A 222 -17.21 -18.13 -6.75
C ASP A 222 -16.08 -19.08 -6.35
N LEU A 223 -16.39 -20.36 -6.11
CA LEU A 223 -15.37 -21.37 -5.83
C LEU A 223 -14.34 -21.45 -6.97
N CYS A 224 -13.06 -21.27 -6.65
CA CYS A 224 -11.97 -21.39 -7.63
C CYS A 224 -11.95 -22.80 -8.25
N PRO A 225 -12.11 -22.94 -9.58
CA PRO A 225 -12.16 -24.25 -10.23
C PRO A 225 -10.89 -25.06 -9.98
N GLY A 226 -11.06 -26.36 -9.75
CA GLY A 226 -9.96 -27.29 -9.51
C GLY A 226 -10.32 -28.34 -8.47
N LEU A 227 -9.63 -29.47 -8.51
CA LEU A 227 -9.86 -30.57 -7.58
C LEU A 227 -9.47 -30.13 -6.16
N GLY A 228 -10.37 -30.33 -5.19
CA GLY A 228 -10.07 -30.13 -3.76
C GLY A 228 -9.97 -28.68 -3.30
N ASN A 229 -10.25 -27.70 -4.15
CA ASN A 229 -10.23 -26.30 -3.74
C ASN A 229 -11.39 -25.98 -2.79
N ILE A 230 -11.14 -25.06 -1.87
CA ILE A 230 -12.13 -24.54 -0.93
C ILE A 230 -12.12 -23.00 -0.96
N ASN A 231 -13.25 -22.40 -0.59
CA ASN A 231 -13.42 -20.95 -0.46
C ASN A 231 -14.14 -20.68 0.87
N VAL A 232 -13.36 -20.64 1.94
CA VAL A 232 -13.82 -20.47 3.31
C VAL A 232 -12.70 -19.78 4.09
N ASP A 233 -13.06 -18.96 5.08
CA ASP A 233 -12.07 -18.29 5.93
C ASP A 233 -11.08 -19.32 6.49
N PRO A 234 -9.76 -19.17 6.24
CA PRO A 234 -8.74 -20.08 6.74
C PRO A 234 -8.58 -20.03 8.26
N GLN A 235 -9.22 -19.08 8.95
CA GLN A 235 -9.14 -18.92 10.41
C GLN A 235 -7.69 -18.79 10.88
N PHE A 236 -7.00 -17.77 10.37
CA PHE A 236 -5.66 -17.43 10.85
C PHE A 236 -5.68 -17.07 12.34
N CYS A 237 -4.58 -17.32 13.03
CA CYS A 237 -4.37 -16.97 14.42
C CYS A 237 -4.39 -15.46 14.68
N GLY A 238 -4.26 -14.64 13.63
CA GLY A 238 -4.53 -13.21 13.67
C GLY A 238 -3.60 -12.42 14.59
N TRP A 239 -4.08 -11.27 15.05
CA TRP A 239 -3.38 -10.42 16.00
C TRP A 239 -3.47 -10.98 17.43
N PRO A 240 -2.38 -10.97 18.20
CA PRO A 240 -2.42 -11.33 19.62
C PRO A 240 -3.31 -10.39 20.45
N THR A 241 -3.37 -9.13 20.06
CA THR A 241 -4.18 -8.06 20.68
C THR A 241 -4.84 -7.23 19.59
N ASN A 242 -6.07 -6.78 19.84
CA ASN A 242 -6.81 -5.89 18.95
C ASN A 242 -6.43 -4.41 19.13
N GLU A 243 -5.83 -4.01 20.24
CA GLU A 243 -5.42 -2.63 20.50
C GLU A 243 -3.96 -2.58 20.93
N VAL A 244 -3.24 -1.57 20.45
CA VAL A 244 -1.87 -1.23 20.83
C VAL A 244 -1.66 0.28 20.81
N TRP A 245 -0.73 0.77 21.62
CA TRP A 245 -0.38 2.19 21.73
C TRP A 245 1.05 2.43 21.24
N VAL A 246 1.23 3.53 20.50
CA VAL A 246 2.51 4.02 20.03
C VAL A 246 2.65 5.48 20.44
N ASP A 247 3.80 5.83 21.00
CA ASP A 247 4.13 7.19 21.41
C ASP A 247 5.57 7.51 20.99
N ALA A 248 5.74 8.40 20.01
CA ALA A 248 7.05 8.83 19.53
C ALA A 248 7.88 9.54 20.62
N GLY A 249 7.24 10.03 21.70
CA GLY A 249 7.90 10.60 22.88
C GLY A 249 8.44 9.55 23.86
N SER A 250 8.08 8.26 23.70
CA SER A 250 8.57 7.20 24.57
C SER A 250 10.06 6.93 24.33
N ALA A 251 10.86 7.01 25.40
CA ALA A 251 12.31 6.86 25.34
C ALA A 251 12.76 5.41 25.06
N ASP A 252 11.99 4.43 25.54
CA ASP A 252 12.32 3.00 25.45
C ASP A 252 11.29 2.26 24.57
N PRO A 253 11.69 1.17 23.88
CA PRO A 253 10.74 0.32 23.17
C PRO A 253 9.83 -0.41 24.18
N GLY A 254 8.60 0.06 24.34
CA GLY A 254 7.61 -0.58 25.22
C GLY A 254 6.98 -1.83 24.62
N SER A 255 6.04 -2.41 25.36
CA SER A 255 5.27 -3.61 25.00
C SER A 255 4.03 -3.33 24.14
N GLY A 256 3.70 -2.06 23.92
CA GLY A 256 2.54 -1.63 23.15
C GLY A 256 1.25 -1.55 23.95
N THR A 257 1.32 -1.62 25.29
CA THR A 257 0.17 -1.34 26.18
C THR A 257 0.05 0.16 26.41
N GLN A 258 -1.11 0.64 26.86
CA GLN A 258 -1.29 2.07 27.15
C GLN A 258 -0.29 2.62 28.20
N ALA A 259 0.10 1.79 29.18
CA ALA A 259 1.06 2.17 30.22
C ALA A 259 2.53 2.03 29.78
N ASP A 260 2.78 1.36 28.65
CA ASP A 260 4.10 1.03 28.14
C ASP A 260 4.03 0.94 26.60
N PRO A 261 3.86 2.09 25.92
CA PRO A 261 3.62 2.15 24.48
C PRO A 261 4.88 1.84 23.66
N TYR A 262 4.70 1.39 22.42
CA TYR A 262 5.82 1.31 21.48
C TYR A 262 6.37 2.71 21.18
N SER A 263 7.69 2.83 21.01
CA SER A 263 8.31 4.11 20.60
C SER A 263 8.28 4.34 19.09
N GLN A 264 7.92 3.32 18.31
CA GLN A 264 7.85 3.36 16.84
C GLN A 264 6.67 2.55 16.33
N LEU A 265 6.19 2.89 15.13
CA LEU A 265 5.03 2.24 14.51
C LEU A 265 5.32 0.78 14.09
N GLY A 266 6.55 0.46 13.69
CA GLY A 266 6.93 -0.85 13.14
C GLY A 266 6.50 -2.05 14.01
N PRO A 267 6.86 -2.08 15.31
CA PRO A 267 6.40 -3.12 16.24
C PRO A 267 4.87 -3.29 16.29
N ALA A 268 4.10 -2.19 16.27
CA ALA A 268 2.64 -2.22 16.28
C ALA A 268 2.03 -2.89 15.04
N LEU A 269 2.73 -2.83 13.91
CA LEU A 269 2.34 -3.43 12.63
C LEU A 269 2.92 -4.83 12.41
N SER A 270 3.81 -5.27 13.31
CA SER A 270 4.38 -6.61 13.31
C SER A 270 3.59 -7.52 14.24
N SER A 271 3.61 -8.84 14.01
CA SER A 271 2.95 -9.89 14.84
C SER A 271 1.60 -10.42 14.36
N TYR A 272 1.12 -10.06 13.16
CA TYR A 272 0.01 -10.81 12.59
C TYR A 272 0.44 -12.26 12.33
N ARG A 273 -0.28 -13.24 12.89
CA ARG A 273 0.09 -14.65 12.78
C ARG A 273 -0.74 -15.34 11.71
N LEU A 274 -0.06 -15.84 10.69
CA LEU A 274 -0.63 -16.63 9.60
C LEU A 274 -0.70 -18.13 9.89
N SER A 275 -0.37 -18.54 11.12
CA SER A 275 -0.65 -19.90 11.61
C SER A 275 -2.16 -20.14 11.66
N LEU A 276 -2.56 -21.41 11.53
CA LEU A 276 -3.96 -21.81 11.51
C LEU A 276 -4.48 -22.06 12.92
N GLN A 277 -5.71 -21.65 13.19
CA GLN A 277 -6.43 -22.09 14.39
C GLN A 277 -6.69 -23.59 14.32
N SER A 278 -6.70 -24.27 15.48
CA SER A 278 -6.88 -25.74 15.55
C SER A 278 -8.16 -26.29 14.87
N GLY A 279 -9.19 -25.46 14.70
CA GLY A 279 -10.45 -25.81 14.01
C GLY A 279 -10.51 -25.36 12.55
N SER A 280 -9.41 -24.86 11.99
CA SER A 280 -9.38 -24.30 10.64
C SER A 280 -9.83 -25.31 9.60
N PRO A 281 -10.66 -24.90 8.61
CA PRO A 281 -11.06 -25.75 7.50
C PRO A 281 -9.89 -26.11 6.56
N CYS A 282 -8.76 -25.39 6.66
CA CYS A 282 -7.55 -25.66 5.89
C CYS A 282 -6.71 -26.81 6.47
N ILE A 283 -6.99 -27.26 7.69
CA ILE A 283 -6.28 -28.38 8.32
C ILE A 283 -6.82 -29.70 7.76
N GLY A 284 -5.92 -30.54 7.24
CA GLY A 284 -6.24 -31.86 6.67
C GLY A 284 -7.02 -31.87 5.35
N SER A 285 -7.31 -30.70 4.77
CA SER A 285 -8.10 -30.57 3.54
C SER A 285 -7.26 -30.53 2.25
N GLY A 286 -5.95 -30.46 2.37
CA GLY A 286 -5.00 -30.48 1.26
C GLY A 286 -4.86 -31.84 0.60
N GLU A 287 -4.07 -31.89 -0.48
CA GLU A 287 -3.74 -33.10 -1.22
C GLU A 287 -3.14 -34.15 -0.28
N GLY A 288 -3.67 -35.37 -0.31
CA GLY A 288 -3.21 -36.45 0.58
C GLY A 288 -3.59 -36.27 2.05
N GLY A 289 -4.48 -35.32 2.37
CA GLY A 289 -4.90 -35.02 3.74
C GLY A 289 -3.90 -34.16 4.52
N THR A 290 -3.04 -33.41 3.83
CA THR A 290 -2.14 -32.44 4.47
C THR A 290 -2.86 -31.13 4.78
N ASP A 291 -2.25 -30.27 5.58
CA ASP A 291 -2.73 -28.91 5.77
C ASP A 291 -2.45 -28.07 4.52
N MET A 292 -3.34 -27.13 4.22
CA MET A 292 -3.09 -26.11 3.20
C MET A 292 -2.28 -24.95 3.81
N GLY A 293 -1.45 -24.32 2.99
CA GLY A 293 -0.63 -23.16 3.36
C GLY A 293 0.73 -23.53 3.96
N ALA A 294 1.50 -22.49 4.26
CA ALA A 294 2.82 -22.63 4.86
C ALA A 294 2.71 -23.12 6.32
N ALA A 295 3.55 -24.08 6.68
CA ALA A 295 3.67 -24.69 7.99
C ALA A 295 4.25 -23.69 9.00
N THR A 296 3.42 -22.76 9.45
CA THR A 296 3.74 -21.71 10.42
C THR A 296 3.27 -22.06 11.84
N GLY A 297 2.87 -23.33 12.05
CA GLY A 297 2.33 -23.84 13.30
C GLY A 297 0.82 -23.63 13.44
N THR A 298 0.30 -23.91 14.63
CA THR A 298 -1.12 -23.73 14.98
C THR A 298 -1.28 -22.98 16.30
N CYS A 299 -2.46 -22.41 16.55
CA CYS A 299 -2.80 -21.82 17.84
C CYS A 299 -4.12 -22.39 18.40
N ALA A 300 -4.18 -22.45 19.73
CA ALA A 300 -5.38 -22.88 20.46
C ALA A 300 -6.38 -21.73 20.68
N ALA A 301 -5.90 -20.48 20.76
CA ALA A 301 -6.72 -19.30 21.01
C ALA A 301 -7.00 -18.55 19.71
N VAL A 302 -8.26 -18.11 19.54
CA VAL A 302 -8.70 -17.21 18.48
C VAL A 302 -8.02 -15.86 18.71
N GLY A 303 -7.14 -15.41 17.81
CA GLY A 303 -6.67 -14.04 17.82
C GLY A 303 -7.61 -13.11 17.06
N TYR A 304 -7.30 -11.82 17.09
CA TYR A 304 -8.19 -10.81 16.54
C TYR A 304 -7.97 -10.66 15.02
N PRO A 305 -9.06 -10.54 14.23
CA PRO A 305 -8.97 -10.41 12.77
C PRO A 305 -8.63 -8.99 12.30
N TYR A 306 -8.55 -8.03 13.23
CA TYR A 306 -8.19 -6.63 13.01
C TYR A 306 -7.39 -6.10 14.20
N ARG A 307 -6.75 -4.93 14.02
CA ARG A 307 -6.02 -4.21 15.06
C ARG A 307 -6.24 -2.70 14.93
N ILE A 308 -6.33 -2.01 16.05
CA ILE A 308 -6.36 -0.56 16.18
C ILE A 308 -5.02 -0.13 16.80
N VAL A 309 -4.36 0.82 16.17
CA VAL A 309 -3.12 1.41 16.63
C VAL A 309 -3.39 2.84 17.05
N HIS A 310 -3.30 3.12 18.35
CA HIS A 310 -3.46 4.46 18.89
C HIS A 310 -2.10 5.17 18.87
N LEU A 311 -2.03 6.32 18.18
CA LEU A 311 -0.83 7.14 18.12
C LEU A 311 -0.96 8.33 19.06
N GLY A 312 0.01 8.49 19.96
CA GLY A 312 0.21 9.74 20.67
C GLY A 312 0.67 10.85 19.73
N SER A 313 0.66 12.10 20.20
CA SER A 313 1.22 13.22 19.43
C SER A 313 2.69 12.97 19.08
N GLY A 314 3.09 13.36 17.87
CA GLY A 314 4.43 13.16 17.36
C GLY A 314 4.45 12.88 15.86
N THR A 315 5.65 12.63 15.33
CA THR A 315 5.88 12.34 13.92
C THR A 315 6.33 10.89 13.75
N TYR A 316 5.64 10.17 12.88
CA TYR A 316 5.83 8.74 12.61
C TYR A 316 6.17 8.54 11.14
N ALA A 317 7.41 8.18 10.83
CA ALA A 317 7.80 7.88 9.46
C ALA A 317 7.35 6.47 9.05
N ILE A 318 6.61 6.36 7.95
CA ILE A 318 6.22 5.10 7.34
C ILE A 318 7.15 4.77 6.16
N ARG A 319 8.32 4.21 6.48
CA ARG A 319 9.26 3.73 5.46
C ARG A 319 8.87 2.34 4.96
N GLY A 320 7.99 2.28 3.95
CA GLY A 320 7.76 1.06 3.17
C GLY A 320 7.00 -0.05 3.91
N PHE A 321 6.06 0.30 4.81
CA PHE A 321 5.15 -0.66 5.42
C PHE A 321 3.73 -0.43 4.92
N THR A 322 2.98 -1.52 4.79
CA THR A 322 1.56 -1.50 4.44
C THR A 322 0.72 -1.79 5.69
N LEU A 323 -0.42 -1.12 5.85
CA LEU A 323 -1.40 -1.39 6.91
C LEU A 323 -2.24 -2.65 6.62
N ALA A 324 -1.57 -3.67 6.08
CA ALA A 324 -2.16 -4.95 5.73
C ALA A 324 -2.79 -5.63 6.97
N GLN A 325 -3.63 -6.64 6.71
CA GLN A 325 -4.27 -7.43 7.76
C GLN A 325 -5.20 -6.61 8.68
N ARG A 326 -5.94 -5.67 8.09
CA ARG A 326 -7.01 -4.88 8.71
C ARG A 326 -6.54 -4.06 9.92
N VAL A 327 -5.48 -3.28 9.72
CA VAL A 327 -5.00 -2.33 10.72
C VAL A 327 -5.71 -0.98 10.53
N SER A 328 -6.25 -0.46 11.63
CA SER A 328 -6.75 0.91 11.76
C SER A 328 -5.73 1.75 12.55
N ILE A 329 -5.68 3.04 12.27
CA ILE A 329 -4.84 4.01 12.98
C ILE A 329 -5.73 5.14 13.50
N GLU A 330 -5.57 5.42 14.79
CA GLU A 330 -6.24 6.53 15.47
C GLU A 330 -5.18 7.44 16.11
N GLY A 331 -4.98 8.62 15.52
CA GLY A 331 -4.10 9.64 16.08
C GLY A 331 -4.76 10.44 17.20
N ALA A 332 -3.94 11.10 18.00
CA ALA A 332 -4.38 12.00 19.07
C ALA A 332 -5.06 13.27 18.54
N GLY A 333 -4.99 13.54 17.23
CA GLY A 333 -5.54 14.71 16.55
C GLY A 333 -4.65 15.14 15.39
N GLN A 334 -5.26 15.57 14.28
CA GLN A 334 -4.54 15.82 13.02
C GLN A 334 -3.44 16.89 13.16
N GLU A 335 -3.64 17.87 14.03
CA GLU A 335 -2.65 18.93 14.29
C GLU A 335 -1.39 18.46 15.02
N SER A 336 -1.46 17.32 15.73
CA SER A 336 -0.39 16.86 16.63
C SER A 336 0.18 15.49 16.25
N THR A 337 -0.49 14.75 15.39
CA THR A 337 -0.07 13.41 14.97
C THR A 337 0.24 13.40 13.48
N VAL A 338 1.51 13.28 13.12
CA VAL A 338 1.98 13.34 11.74
C VAL A 338 2.49 11.97 11.29
N ILE A 339 2.03 11.50 10.14
CA ILE A 339 2.54 10.33 9.45
C ILE A 339 3.30 10.81 8.21
N GLU A 340 4.59 10.51 8.13
CA GLU A 340 5.43 10.86 6.98
C GLU A 340 5.60 9.67 6.03
N GLY A 341 5.09 9.82 4.81
CA GLY A 341 5.12 8.84 3.74
C GLY A 341 3.72 8.46 3.24
N THR A 342 3.67 7.51 2.31
CA THR A 342 2.41 7.07 1.68
C THR A 342 1.74 5.96 2.48
N VAL A 343 0.48 6.16 2.86
CA VAL A 343 -0.32 5.14 3.55
C VAL A 343 -0.89 4.16 2.53
N HIS A 344 -0.47 2.89 2.62
CA HIS A 344 -0.97 1.80 1.80
C HIS A 344 -1.68 0.74 2.66
N GLY A 345 -2.54 -0.05 2.03
CA GLY A 345 -3.06 -1.28 2.62
C GLY A 345 -4.19 -1.09 3.62
N LEU A 346 -4.75 0.11 3.73
CA LEU A 346 -6.04 0.34 4.40
C LEU A 346 -7.09 -0.57 3.77
N ARG A 347 -7.54 -1.54 4.54
CA ARG A 347 -8.54 -2.52 4.13
C ARG A 347 -9.95 -1.97 4.32
N THR A 348 -10.91 -2.55 3.62
CA THR A 348 -12.33 -2.35 3.91
C THR A 348 -12.62 -2.58 5.39
N GLY A 349 -13.25 -1.58 6.03
CA GLY A 349 -13.53 -1.56 7.46
C GLY A 349 -12.36 -1.10 8.36
N ALA A 350 -11.19 -0.78 7.79
CA ALA A 350 -10.14 -0.08 8.51
C ALA A 350 -10.45 1.42 8.57
N VAL A 351 -10.08 2.04 9.68
CA VAL A 351 -10.24 3.47 9.93
C VAL A 351 -8.86 4.12 10.01
N LEU A 352 -8.69 5.24 9.31
CA LEU A 352 -7.59 6.17 9.53
C LEU A 352 -8.16 7.48 10.03
N SER A 353 -7.83 7.88 11.25
CA SER A 353 -8.39 9.11 11.82
C SER A 353 -7.44 9.94 12.66
N GLY A 354 -7.65 11.25 12.67
CA GLY A 354 -6.96 12.16 13.59
C GLY A 354 -5.47 12.30 13.31
N VAL A 355 -5.07 12.26 12.03
CA VAL A 355 -3.67 12.35 11.62
C VAL A 355 -3.47 13.34 10.46
N THR A 356 -2.28 13.93 10.40
CA THR A 356 -1.74 14.56 9.20
C THR A 356 -0.91 13.55 8.42
N ILE A 357 -1.10 13.44 7.11
CA ILE A 357 -0.32 12.58 6.20
C ILE A 357 0.43 13.48 5.23
N THR A 358 1.75 13.38 5.23
CA THR A 358 2.62 14.26 4.43
C THR A 358 3.85 13.54 3.89
N LYS A 359 4.54 14.15 2.92
CA LYS A 359 5.79 13.64 2.32
C LYS A 359 5.65 12.24 1.71
N GLY A 360 4.44 11.86 1.32
CA GLY A 360 4.19 10.69 0.48
C GLY A 360 4.74 10.92 -0.92
N VAL A 361 5.52 9.97 -1.44
CA VAL A 361 6.16 10.02 -2.78
C VAL A 361 5.39 9.21 -3.84
N GLU A 362 4.40 8.44 -3.38
CA GLU A 362 3.39 7.75 -4.20
C GLU A 362 1.99 8.31 -3.91
N GLY A 363 1.94 9.57 -3.43
CA GLY A 363 0.75 10.25 -2.94
C GLY A 363 0.57 10.08 -1.43
N GLY A 364 -0.47 10.68 -0.85
CA GLY A 364 -0.74 10.60 0.60
C GLY A 364 -1.33 9.25 1.00
N ILE A 365 -2.48 8.89 0.40
CA ILE A 365 -3.20 7.64 0.66
C ILE A 365 -3.43 6.89 -0.65
N ALA A 366 -3.03 5.62 -0.68
CA ALA A 366 -3.30 4.74 -1.82
C ALA A 366 -4.34 3.67 -1.43
N VAL A 367 -5.54 3.78 -2.00
CA VAL A 367 -6.62 2.81 -1.82
C VAL A 367 -6.63 1.83 -2.98
N ALA A 368 -6.44 0.56 -2.64
CA ALA A 368 -6.34 -0.51 -3.61
C ALA A 368 -7.72 -0.97 -4.11
N SER A 369 -7.71 -1.69 -5.24
CA SER A 369 -8.90 -2.22 -5.88
C SER A 369 -9.77 -3.04 -4.93
N GLY A 370 -11.06 -2.72 -4.90
CA GLY A 370 -12.07 -3.38 -4.06
C GLY A 370 -12.03 -3.01 -2.58
N GLU A 371 -11.14 -2.10 -2.16
CA GLU A 371 -11.09 -1.65 -0.77
C GLU A 371 -11.94 -0.41 -0.53
N ALA A 372 -12.65 -0.36 0.59
CA ALA A 372 -13.44 0.79 1.03
C ALA A 372 -13.13 1.13 2.50
N PRO A 373 -11.93 1.69 2.80
CA PRO A 373 -11.61 2.15 4.14
C PRO A 373 -12.33 3.47 4.47
N GLU A 374 -12.37 3.80 5.76
CA GLU A 374 -12.84 5.08 6.27
C GLU A 374 -11.64 5.96 6.63
N VAL A 375 -11.65 7.21 6.18
CA VAL A 375 -10.66 8.23 6.52
C VAL A 375 -11.41 9.42 7.09
N ARG A 376 -11.15 9.79 8.35
CA ARG A 376 -11.87 10.91 8.96
C ARG A 376 -11.02 11.80 9.83
N ASP A 377 -11.36 13.08 9.90
CA ASP A 377 -10.68 14.05 10.77
C ASP A 377 -9.16 14.06 10.46
N CYS A 378 -8.81 14.02 9.18
CA CYS A 378 -7.44 13.89 8.69
C CYS A 378 -7.04 15.07 7.80
N THR A 379 -5.77 15.47 7.89
CA THR A 379 -5.14 16.39 6.94
C THR A 379 -4.25 15.59 6.01
N ILE A 380 -4.45 15.69 4.70
CA ILE A 380 -3.65 15.01 3.69
C ILE A 380 -2.96 16.09 2.88
N SER A 381 -1.70 16.38 3.20
CA SER A 381 -1.04 17.56 2.63
C SER A 381 0.43 17.43 2.29
N GLY A 382 0.86 18.17 1.25
CA GLY A 382 2.25 18.19 0.80
C GLY A 382 2.75 16.84 0.27
N ASN A 383 1.85 16.01 -0.28
CA ASN A 383 2.22 14.74 -0.90
C ASN A 383 2.40 14.92 -2.41
N SER A 384 3.35 14.19 -3.00
CA SER A 384 3.67 14.32 -4.41
C SER A 384 3.89 12.98 -5.08
N VAL A 385 3.59 12.90 -6.38
CA VAL A 385 3.90 11.74 -7.20
C VAL A 385 4.80 12.16 -8.37
N PHE A 386 5.97 11.52 -8.47
CA PHE A 386 6.90 11.75 -9.59
C PHE A 386 6.55 10.86 -10.80
N ASP A 387 7.12 11.16 -11.98
CA ASP A 387 7.07 10.31 -13.19
C ASP A 387 5.67 9.94 -13.74
N PHE A 388 4.77 10.94 -13.86
CA PHE A 388 3.40 10.77 -14.40
C PHE A 388 2.47 9.92 -13.54
N GLY A 389 2.73 9.80 -12.23
CA GLY A 389 1.82 9.10 -11.33
C GLY A 389 0.55 9.90 -11.01
N ASP A 390 -0.44 9.18 -10.49
CA ASP A 390 -1.82 9.63 -10.29
C ASP A 390 -2.15 9.74 -8.79
N GLY A 391 -2.96 10.72 -8.39
CA GLY A 391 -3.51 10.84 -7.03
C GLY A 391 -2.53 11.40 -5.99
N GLY A 392 -2.29 12.70 -6.01
CA GLY A 392 -1.34 13.36 -5.11
C GLY A 392 -1.75 13.23 -3.65
N GLY A 393 -2.99 13.59 -3.30
CA GLY A 393 -3.52 13.42 -1.95
C GLY A 393 -4.03 11.99 -1.74
N VAL A 394 -5.06 11.61 -2.49
CA VAL A 394 -5.73 10.30 -2.37
C VAL A 394 -5.86 9.66 -3.74
N CYS A 395 -5.28 8.47 -3.88
CA CYS A 395 -5.36 7.67 -5.10
C CYS A 395 -6.34 6.51 -4.90
N CYS A 396 -7.48 6.55 -5.59
CA CYS A 396 -8.50 5.51 -5.59
C CYS A 396 -8.38 4.66 -6.87
N SER A 397 -7.80 3.47 -6.73
CA SER A 397 -7.50 2.59 -7.87
C SER A 397 -8.61 1.56 -8.12
N SER A 398 -9.05 1.45 -9.37
CA SER A 398 -10.08 0.49 -9.80
C SER A 398 -11.35 0.63 -8.96
N THR A 399 -11.93 -0.43 -8.40
CA THR A 399 -13.14 -0.33 -7.58
C THR A 399 -12.89 0.15 -6.14
N GLY A 400 -11.67 0.56 -5.79
CA GLY A 400 -11.34 1.07 -4.45
C GLY A 400 -12.08 2.38 -4.16
N SER A 401 -12.97 2.38 -3.18
CA SER A 401 -13.93 3.48 -2.94
C SER A 401 -13.97 3.85 -1.46
N PRO A 402 -12.98 4.62 -0.96
CA PRO A 402 -12.96 5.06 0.43
C PRO A 402 -14.10 6.01 0.77
N THR A 403 -14.42 6.10 2.06
CA THR A 403 -15.25 7.19 2.61
C THR A 403 -14.34 8.18 3.32
N LEU A 404 -14.45 9.46 2.98
CA LEU A 404 -13.72 10.55 3.60
C LEU A 404 -14.70 11.49 4.30
N THR A 405 -14.40 11.87 5.53
CA THR A 405 -15.26 12.76 6.33
C THR A 405 -14.42 13.75 7.13
N ASN A 406 -14.75 15.03 7.12
CA ASN A 406 -13.96 16.05 7.84
C ASN A 406 -12.47 16.02 7.49
N CYS A 407 -12.15 15.88 6.20
CA CYS A 407 -10.77 15.84 5.75
C CYS A 407 -10.40 17.10 4.99
N THR A 408 -9.19 17.59 5.22
CA THR A 408 -8.53 18.56 4.33
C THR A 408 -7.57 17.80 3.40
N ILE A 409 -7.64 18.08 2.10
CA ILE A 409 -6.76 17.52 1.08
C ILE A 409 -6.11 18.70 0.37
N THR A 410 -4.89 19.04 0.78
CA THR A 410 -4.30 20.35 0.48
C THR A 410 -2.87 20.26 -0.01
N GLY A 411 -2.47 21.09 -0.98
CA GLY A 411 -1.06 21.16 -1.37
C GLY A 411 -0.46 19.86 -1.93
N ASN A 412 -1.28 18.98 -2.49
CA ASN A 412 -0.79 17.74 -3.08
C ASN A 412 -0.56 17.90 -4.58
N SER A 413 0.41 17.16 -5.13
CA SER A 413 0.83 17.29 -6.53
C SER A 413 0.89 15.94 -7.24
N ALA A 414 0.31 15.85 -8.43
CA ALA A 414 0.39 14.68 -9.28
C ALA A 414 0.28 15.06 -10.76
N HIS A 415 0.42 14.10 -11.66
CA HIS A 415 0.12 14.37 -13.07
C HIS A 415 -1.40 14.43 -13.32
N ARG A 416 -2.16 13.56 -12.65
CA ARG A 416 -3.64 13.52 -12.67
C ARG A 416 -4.18 13.41 -11.26
N GLY A 417 -5.21 14.19 -10.94
CA GLY A 417 -5.85 14.14 -9.62
C GLY A 417 -4.90 14.64 -8.53
N GLY A 418 -4.62 15.95 -8.49
CA GLY A 418 -3.72 16.53 -7.50
C GLY A 418 -4.21 16.23 -6.08
N GLY A 419 -5.47 16.55 -5.80
CA GLY A 419 -6.14 16.20 -4.54
C GLY A 419 -6.59 14.74 -4.55
N VAL A 420 -7.54 14.39 -5.43
CA VAL A 420 -8.15 13.06 -5.49
C VAL A 420 -8.14 12.52 -6.91
N TYR A 421 -7.69 11.28 -7.08
CA TYR A 421 -7.77 10.54 -8.34
C TYR A 421 -8.71 9.35 -8.20
N CYS A 422 -9.64 9.20 -9.14
CA CYS A 422 -10.60 8.10 -9.21
C CYS A 422 -10.50 7.38 -10.56
N PHE A 423 -10.08 6.12 -10.57
CA PHE A 423 -10.08 5.25 -11.75
C PHE A 423 -11.08 4.12 -11.56
N SER A 424 -12.26 4.16 -12.19
CA SER A 424 -13.37 3.22 -11.90
C SER A 424 -13.80 3.13 -10.43
N ALA A 425 -13.39 4.14 -9.65
CA ALA A 425 -13.62 4.25 -8.22
C ALA A 425 -14.75 5.24 -7.97
N SER A 426 -15.51 5.02 -6.89
CA SER A 426 -16.61 5.91 -6.50
C SER A 426 -16.49 6.25 -5.00
N PRO A 427 -15.43 6.95 -4.58
CA PRO A 427 -15.31 7.38 -3.19
C PRO A 427 -16.44 8.31 -2.78
N THR A 428 -16.75 8.32 -1.48
CA THR A 428 -17.71 9.25 -0.89
C THR A 428 -16.98 10.24 -0.01
N LEU A 429 -17.20 11.54 -0.24
CA LEU A 429 -16.61 12.62 0.53
C LEU A 429 -17.73 13.42 1.16
N THR A 430 -17.62 13.67 2.47
CA THR A 430 -18.58 14.48 3.23
C THR A 430 -17.84 15.49 4.08
N ASN A 431 -18.20 16.78 3.95
CA ASN A 431 -17.55 17.84 4.73
C ASN A 431 -16.02 17.82 4.56
N CYS A 432 -15.56 17.73 3.32
CA CYS A 432 -14.13 17.76 2.98
C CYS A 432 -13.76 19.06 2.28
N THR A 433 -12.53 19.53 2.49
CA THR A 433 -11.97 20.68 1.78
C THR A 433 -10.80 20.23 0.90
N ILE A 434 -10.91 20.40 -0.41
CA ILE A 434 -9.90 20.06 -1.42
C ILE A 434 -9.39 21.37 -2.05
N SER A 435 -8.18 21.81 -1.69
CA SER A 435 -7.68 23.12 -2.08
C SER A 435 -6.18 23.20 -2.24
N GLY A 436 -5.67 24.04 -3.15
CA GLY A 436 -4.24 24.25 -3.33
C GLY A 436 -3.49 23.05 -3.92
N ASN A 437 -4.21 22.05 -4.44
CA ASN A 437 -3.60 20.89 -5.09
C ASN A 437 -3.25 21.21 -6.55
N SER A 438 -2.27 20.50 -7.12
CA SER A 438 -1.74 20.74 -8.46
C SER A 438 -1.74 19.47 -9.31
N ALA A 439 -2.27 19.56 -10.52
CA ALA A 439 -2.10 18.53 -11.54
C ALA A 439 -2.21 19.09 -12.95
N SER A 440 -1.71 18.33 -13.94
CA SER A 440 -1.97 18.66 -15.36
C SER A 440 -3.44 18.46 -15.73
N TYR A 441 -4.13 17.56 -15.03
CA TYR A 441 -5.54 17.25 -15.21
C TYR A 441 -6.20 16.97 -13.86
N GLY A 442 -7.22 17.74 -13.50
CA GLY A 442 -7.97 17.60 -12.25
C GLY A 442 -7.09 17.93 -11.05
N GLY A 443 -6.74 19.20 -10.88
CA GLY A 443 -6.01 19.69 -9.70
C GLY A 443 -6.73 19.30 -8.42
N GLY A 444 -8.05 19.52 -8.37
CA GLY A 444 -8.90 19.05 -7.27
C GLY A 444 -9.18 17.55 -7.40
N VAL A 445 -10.04 17.18 -8.34
CA VAL A 445 -10.52 15.81 -8.54
C VAL A 445 -10.37 15.40 -10.01
N TYR A 446 -9.81 14.22 -10.27
CA TYR A 446 -9.77 13.60 -11.60
C TYR A 446 -10.57 12.29 -11.59
N CYS A 447 -11.48 12.13 -12.55
CA CYS A 447 -12.31 10.94 -12.70
C CYS A 447 -12.15 10.34 -14.10
N VAL A 448 -11.96 9.01 -14.18
CA VAL A 448 -11.79 8.27 -15.42
C VAL A 448 -12.36 6.86 -15.32
N ASN A 449 -12.70 6.27 -16.46
CA ASN A 449 -13.18 4.89 -16.60
C ASN A 449 -14.42 4.60 -15.73
N ASP A 450 -15.48 5.38 -15.94
CA ASP A 450 -16.78 5.29 -15.26
C ASP A 450 -16.70 5.52 -13.74
N ALA A 451 -15.80 6.40 -13.32
CA ALA A 451 -15.70 6.83 -11.92
C ALA A 451 -16.84 7.79 -11.57
N SER A 452 -17.51 7.54 -10.44
CA SER A 452 -18.65 8.33 -9.97
C SER A 452 -18.54 8.65 -8.48
N PRO A 453 -17.55 9.48 -8.07
CA PRO A 453 -17.45 9.89 -6.68
C PRO A 453 -18.68 10.71 -6.25
N THR A 454 -19.02 10.61 -4.97
CA THR A 454 -20.09 11.40 -4.35
C THR A 454 -19.50 12.44 -3.41
N LEU A 455 -19.86 13.71 -3.58
CA LEU A 455 -19.44 14.82 -2.72
C LEU A 455 -20.67 15.49 -2.11
N THR A 456 -20.69 15.62 -0.78
CA THR A 456 -21.72 16.33 -0.03
C THR A 456 -21.06 17.28 0.96
N ASN A 457 -21.51 18.54 1.01
CA ASN A 457 -20.90 19.56 1.86
C ASN A 457 -19.40 19.74 1.63
N CYS A 458 -18.90 19.55 0.40
CA CYS A 458 -17.47 19.65 0.12
C CYS A 458 -17.11 21.02 -0.47
N ILE A 459 -15.89 21.47 -0.22
CA ILE A 459 -15.28 22.58 -0.97
C ILE A 459 -14.21 22.01 -1.90
N VAL A 460 -14.27 22.36 -3.19
CA VAL A 460 -13.20 22.10 -4.17
C VAL A 460 -12.84 23.43 -4.82
N TRP A 461 -11.81 24.10 -4.30
CA TRP A 461 -11.50 25.48 -4.66
C TRP A 461 -10.01 25.80 -4.62
N GLY A 462 -9.53 26.62 -5.56
CA GLY A 462 -8.15 27.09 -5.60
C GLY A 462 -7.16 25.98 -5.96
N ASN A 463 -7.54 25.07 -6.86
CA ASN A 463 -6.66 23.98 -7.31
C ASN A 463 -6.09 24.31 -8.70
N ALA A 464 -4.79 24.04 -8.91
CA ALA A 464 -4.14 24.19 -10.20
C ALA A 464 -4.42 22.96 -11.07
N GLY A 465 -5.17 23.14 -12.17
CA GLY A 465 -5.52 22.05 -13.10
C GLY A 465 -7.00 21.65 -13.10
N ASP A 466 -7.91 22.60 -12.89
CA ASP A 466 -9.37 22.43 -12.72
C ASP A 466 -9.79 21.81 -11.37
N ALA A 467 -10.93 22.27 -10.84
CA ALA A 467 -11.56 21.65 -9.67
C ALA A 467 -11.97 20.19 -9.96
N PHE A 468 -12.51 19.95 -11.16
CA PHE A 468 -12.84 18.63 -11.66
C PHE A 468 -12.34 18.47 -13.10
N PHE A 469 -11.75 17.32 -13.37
CA PHE A 469 -11.51 16.85 -14.72
C PHE A 469 -12.17 15.49 -14.90
N LEU A 470 -13.13 15.42 -15.83
CA LEU A 470 -13.91 14.21 -16.11
C LEU A 470 -13.52 13.65 -17.46
N ASN A 471 -13.22 12.36 -17.50
CA ASN A 471 -12.98 11.63 -18.74
C ASN A 471 -13.84 10.36 -18.79
N ASP A 472 -14.04 9.85 -20.00
CA ASP A 472 -14.98 8.77 -20.28
C ASP A 472 -16.41 9.11 -19.79
N ASP A 473 -17.25 8.14 -19.49
CA ASP A 473 -18.62 8.36 -18.99
C ASP A 473 -18.66 8.61 -17.45
N SER A 474 -17.56 9.12 -16.87
CA SER A 474 -17.45 9.45 -15.45
C SER A 474 -18.46 10.52 -15.06
N ASN A 475 -19.23 10.27 -14.00
CA ASN A 475 -20.34 11.12 -13.60
C ASN A 475 -20.40 11.29 -12.07
N PRO A 476 -19.67 12.26 -11.51
CA PRO A 476 -19.73 12.58 -10.09
C PRO A 476 -21.11 13.07 -9.66
N VAL A 477 -21.54 12.69 -8.46
CA VAL A 477 -22.74 13.24 -7.81
C VAL A 477 -22.30 14.25 -6.77
N VAL A 478 -22.67 15.52 -6.97
CA VAL A 478 -22.23 16.62 -6.11
C VAL A 478 -23.44 17.41 -5.64
N ILE A 479 -23.63 17.53 -4.33
CA ILE A 479 -24.71 18.29 -3.71
C ILE A 479 -24.19 19.11 -2.53
N TYR A 480 -24.84 20.24 -2.25
CA TYR A 480 -24.52 21.16 -1.15
C TYR A 480 -23.02 21.52 -1.07
N SER A 481 -22.34 21.56 -2.22
CA SER A 481 -20.89 21.70 -2.29
C SER A 481 -20.47 22.95 -3.04
N CYS A 482 -19.33 23.52 -2.68
CA CYS A 482 -18.75 24.69 -3.32
C CYS A 482 -17.65 24.28 -4.29
N ILE A 483 -17.92 24.38 -5.59
CA ILE A 483 -17.02 23.93 -6.66
C ILE A 483 -16.57 25.13 -7.50
N GLU A 484 -15.27 25.32 -7.62
CA GLU A 484 -14.68 26.33 -8.48
C GLU A 484 -14.97 26.06 -9.96
N GLY A 485 -15.45 27.08 -10.68
CA GLY A 485 -15.69 27.02 -12.11
C GLY A 485 -16.63 28.12 -12.61
N ASP A 486 -16.56 28.40 -13.92
CA ASP A 486 -17.35 29.44 -14.59
C ASP A 486 -18.86 29.15 -14.55
N THR A 487 -19.24 27.88 -14.43
CA THR A 487 -20.63 27.42 -14.39
C THR A 487 -20.92 26.67 -13.11
N LEU A 488 -22.12 26.89 -12.57
CA LEU A 488 -22.59 26.16 -11.39
C LEU A 488 -22.63 24.66 -11.68
N TRP A 489 -21.98 23.87 -10.81
CA TRP A 489 -22.00 22.42 -10.91
C TRP A 489 -23.42 21.88 -10.67
N PRO A 490 -23.94 20.98 -11.53
CA PRO A 490 -25.30 20.48 -11.40
C PRO A 490 -25.49 19.71 -10.08
N GLY A 491 -26.59 19.98 -9.39
CA GLY A 491 -26.93 19.37 -8.12
C GLY A 491 -27.67 20.33 -7.19
N GLU A 492 -28.35 19.79 -6.20
CA GLU A 492 -29.04 20.60 -5.20
C GLU A 492 -28.03 21.32 -4.30
N GLY A 493 -28.29 22.59 -3.95
CA GLY A 493 -27.52 23.32 -2.95
C GLY A 493 -26.09 23.70 -3.33
N ASN A 494 -25.63 23.41 -4.55
CA ASN A 494 -24.25 23.71 -4.95
C ASN A 494 -24.00 25.22 -5.08
N ILE A 495 -22.73 25.59 -4.94
CA ILE A 495 -22.21 26.95 -4.98
C ILE A 495 -21.01 26.98 -5.94
N ASN A 496 -20.83 28.08 -6.68
CA ASN A 496 -19.65 28.30 -7.54
C ASN A 496 -19.03 29.70 -7.36
N THR A 497 -19.18 30.25 -6.16
CA THR A 497 -18.57 31.52 -5.76
C THR A 497 -17.46 31.24 -4.75
N ASP A 498 -16.45 32.12 -4.72
CA ASP A 498 -15.29 31.98 -3.84
C ASP A 498 -15.71 31.65 -2.40
N ALA A 499 -15.11 30.58 -1.86
CA ALA A 499 -15.34 30.10 -0.52
C ALA A 499 -14.82 31.09 0.55
N LEU A 500 -13.95 32.04 0.18
CA LEU A 500 -13.38 33.05 1.08
C LEU A 500 -12.65 32.41 2.28
N PHE A 501 -11.64 31.59 2.02
CA PHE A 501 -10.76 31.08 3.07
C PHE A 501 -10.00 32.21 3.77
N VAL A 502 -9.75 32.07 5.09
CA VAL A 502 -8.98 33.05 5.87
C VAL A 502 -7.60 33.26 5.27
N GLN A 503 -6.87 32.17 5.01
CA GLN A 503 -5.55 32.22 4.37
C GLN A 503 -5.24 30.86 3.74
N PRO A 504 -5.51 30.64 2.44
CA PRO A 504 -5.21 29.36 1.81
C PRO A 504 -3.70 29.08 1.81
N GLY A 505 -3.33 27.80 1.80
CA GLY A 505 -1.94 27.35 1.74
C GLY A 505 -1.27 27.73 0.42
N HIS A 506 0.06 27.69 0.40
CA HIS A 506 0.86 28.02 -0.78
C HIS A 506 2.17 27.23 -0.79
N TRP A 507 2.74 27.08 -1.97
CA TRP A 507 4.11 26.57 -2.15
C TRP A 507 5.10 27.70 -1.84
N ASP A 508 6.00 27.47 -0.89
CA ASP A 508 7.18 28.31 -0.66
C ASP A 508 8.21 27.94 -1.72
N ASP A 509 8.53 28.89 -2.60
CA ASP A 509 9.47 28.72 -3.71
C ASP A 509 10.94 28.71 -3.26
N ASN A 510 11.20 28.92 -1.97
CA ASN A 510 12.54 29.03 -1.38
C ASN A 510 13.50 29.97 -2.14
N GLY A 511 12.94 30.96 -2.87
CA GLY A 511 13.70 31.87 -3.73
C GLY A 511 14.20 31.27 -5.05
N THR A 512 13.73 30.07 -5.43
CA THR A 512 13.96 29.37 -6.69
C THR A 512 12.64 29.07 -7.42
N PRO A 513 11.99 30.08 -8.03
CA PRO A 513 10.76 29.89 -8.79
C PRO A 513 10.90 28.79 -9.85
N ASP A 514 9.91 27.91 -9.91
CA ASP A 514 9.83 26.74 -10.81
C ASP A 514 10.81 25.58 -10.48
N ASP A 515 11.46 25.57 -9.31
CA ASP A 515 12.25 24.43 -8.81
C ASP A 515 11.48 23.59 -7.78
N THR A 516 10.64 22.68 -8.28
CA THR A 516 9.86 21.75 -7.44
C THR A 516 10.69 20.80 -6.56
N SER A 517 12.03 20.82 -6.64
CA SER A 517 12.89 19.93 -5.86
C SER A 517 13.16 20.41 -4.43
N ASP A 518 12.98 21.71 -4.15
CA ASP A 518 13.06 22.30 -2.82
C ASP A 518 11.83 23.11 -2.39
N ASP A 519 10.83 23.24 -3.26
CA ASP A 519 9.52 23.80 -2.91
C ASP A 519 8.86 23.03 -1.74
N ILE A 520 8.43 23.75 -0.70
CA ILE A 520 7.73 23.18 0.46
C ILE A 520 6.31 23.72 0.52
N TRP A 521 5.33 22.84 0.67
CA TRP A 521 3.96 23.27 0.94
C TRP A 521 3.83 23.84 2.36
N ILE A 522 3.37 25.08 2.45
CA ILE A 522 3.01 25.73 3.71
C ILE A 522 1.49 25.64 3.88
N GLU A 523 1.08 24.88 4.90
CA GLU A 523 -0.34 24.68 5.21
C GLU A 523 -1.05 26.00 5.53
N GLY A 524 -2.26 26.14 5.00
CA GLY A 524 -3.09 27.33 5.18
C GLY A 524 -4.07 27.22 6.34
N ASN A 525 -4.74 28.33 6.61
CA ASN A 525 -5.96 28.39 7.40
C ASN A 525 -7.18 28.36 6.47
N TYR A 526 -7.84 27.21 6.42
CA TYR A 526 -9.00 26.94 5.58
C TYR A 526 -10.35 27.21 6.24
N HIS A 527 -10.37 27.86 7.40
CA HIS A 527 -11.62 28.41 7.95
C HIS A 527 -12.23 29.43 6.99
N LEU A 528 -13.55 29.58 7.08
CA LEU A 528 -14.31 30.51 6.25
C LEU A 528 -14.28 31.92 6.87
N GLN A 529 -14.09 32.94 6.03
CA GLN A 529 -14.20 34.33 6.44
C GLN A 529 -15.68 34.74 6.62
N PRO A 530 -15.98 35.72 7.48
CA PRO A 530 -17.32 36.29 7.57
C PRO A 530 -17.85 36.76 6.20
N GLY A 531 -19.04 36.30 5.83
CA GLY A 531 -19.65 36.58 4.53
C GLY A 531 -19.31 35.58 3.43
N SER A 532 -18.57 34.51 3.74
CA SER A 532 -18.43 33.36 2.85
C SER A 532 -19.80 32.81 2.45
N PRO A 533 -20.01 32.45 1.17
CA PRO A 533 -21.23 31.78 0.73
C PRO A 533 -21.34 30.35 1.28
N CYS A 534 -20.26 29.79 1.83
CA CYS A 534 -20.20 28.42 2.35
C CYS A 534 -20.69 28.30 3.80
N ILE A 535 -20.87 29.42 4.51
CA ILE A 535 -21.38 29.45 5.89
C ILE A 535 -22.89 29.15 5.89
N ASP A 536 -23.33 28.27 6.78
CA ASP A 536 -24.71 27.81 6.97
C ASP A 536 -25.38 27.25 5.69
N ALA A 537 -24.60 26.88 4.67
CA ALA A 537 -25.09 26.56 3.33
C ALA A 537 -25.14 25.06 3.01
N GLY A 538 -24.58 24.23 3.88
CA GLY A 538 -24.57 22.77 3.77
C GLY A 538 -25.88 22.11 4.20
N THR A 539 -25.99 20.82 3.90
CA THR A 539 -27.06 19.95 4.42
C THR A 539 -26.64 19.28 5.74
N SER A 540 -27.62 19.03 6.61
CA SER A 540 -27.39 18.21 7.82
C SER A 540 -27.43 16.71 7.55
N GLU A 541 -27.88 16.29 6.36
CA GLU A 541 -27.91 14.88 5.99
C GLU A 541 -26.50 14.34 5.75
N GLY A 542 -26.11 13.32 6.51
CA GLY A 542 -24.78 12.71 6.43
C GLY A 542 -23.65 13.51 7.11
N ALA A 543 -23.89 14.77 7.48
CA ALA A 543 -22.91 15.60 8.15
C ALA A 543 -22.53 15.04 9.54
N PRO A 544 -21.23 14.98 9.90
CA PRO A 544 -20.80 14.53 11.21
C PRO A 544 -21.20 15.55 12.30
N THR A 545 -21.19 15.11 13.57
CA THR A 545 -21.62 15.96 14.70
C THR A 545 -20.59 17.02 15.11
N THR A 546 -19.36 16.88 14.64
CA THR A 546 -18.27 17.82 14.86
C THR A 546 -17.50 18.07 13.57
N ASP A 547 -16.79 19.19 13.50
CA ASP A 547 -15.83 19.50 12.44
C ASP A 547 -14.47 18.80 12.67
N ILE A 548 -13.48 19.08 11.82
CA ILE A 548 -12.13 18.52 11.91
C ILE A 548 -11.38 18.89 13.20
N GLU A 549 -11.77 19.98 13.88
CA GLU A 549 -11.16 20.43 15.15
C GLU A 549 -11.92 19.93 16.39
N GLY A 550 -13.06 19.25 16.18
CA GLY A 550 -13.94 18.78 17.25
C GLY A 550 -14.97 19.82 17.71
N ASN A 551 -15.10 20.96 17.02
CA ASN A 551 -16.16 21.93 17.28
C ASN A 551 -17.52 21.35 16.87
N GLY A 552 -18.59 21.72 17.57
CA GLY A 552 -19.93 21.19 17.29
C GLY A 552 -20.49 21.68 15.96
N ARG A 553 -21.07 20.77 15.17
CA ARG A 553 -21.73 21.05 13.89
C ARG A 553 -23.26 20.82 14.01
N PRO A 554 -24.10 21.77 13.57
CA PRO A 554 -23.77 23.11 13.05
C PRO A 554 -23.39 24.14 14.11
N CYS A 555 -22.55 25.12 13.75
CA CYS A 555 -22.16 26.30 14.51
C CYS A 555 -22.89 27.54 13.97
N GLY A 556 -24.22 27.56 14.06
CA GLY A 556 -24.99 28.65 13.48
C GLY A 556 -26.42 28.29 13.17
N ALA A 557 -26.89 28.75 12.01
CA ALA A 557 -28.22 28.43 11.50
C ALA A 557 -28.26 27.12 10.69
N GLY A 558 -27.11 26.67 10.17
CA GLY A 558 -26.96 25.51 9.30
C GLY A 558 -25.54 24.95 9.35
N VAL A 559 -25.31 23.86 8.60
CA VAL A 559 -23.98 23.23 8.50
C VAL A 559 -23.13 24.04 7.54
N ASP A 560 -21.86 24.25 7.89
CA ASP A 560 -20.92 24.87 6.98
C ASP A 560 -20.45 23.86 5.92
N VAL A 561 -20.28 24.33 4.69
CA VAL A 561 -19.69 23.54 3.61
C VAL A 561 -18.17 23.47 3.85
N GLY A 562 -17.60 22.25 3.81
CA GLY A 562 -16.18 22.01 4.05
C GLY A 562 -15.89 21.32 5.39
N ALA A 563 -14.61 21.24 5.72
CA ALA A 563 -14.10 20.50 6.89
C ALA A 563 -14.26 21.24 8.23
N TYR A 564 -14.46 22.56 8.20
CA TYR A 564 -14.52 23.44 9.37
C TYR A 564 -15.96 23.94 9.60
N GLU A 565 -16.21 24.49 10.79
CA GLU A 565 -17.41 25.25 11.17
C GLU A 565 -17.08 26.70 11.58
#